data_AF-A0A6G3CV37-F1
#
_entry.id   AF-A0A6G3CV37-F1
#
_cell.length_a   1.000
_cell.length_b   1.000
_cell.length_c   1.000
_cell.angle_alpha   90.00
_cell.angle_beta   90.00
_cell.angle_gamma   90.00
#
_symmetry.space_group_name_H-M   'P 1'
#
loop_
_entity.id
_entity.type
_entity.pdbx_description
1 polymer ?
#
loop_
_entity_poly.entity_id
_entity_poly.type
_entity_poly.pdbx_seq_one_letter_code
_entity_poly.pdbx_strand_id
1 'polypeptide(L)'
;RPPPAEDLAAYVSRGVAVSVYARRAVVRLKAPLAEAARLIPPSAGVLEAESAESCRLTAGAASLDELSVHVLMTGIDFEVIEPPGLTEVLREARDRLTRALDGP
;
A
#
# COMPACT_ATOMS: atom_id res chain seq x y z
N ARG A 1 -17.50 -30.87 1.85
CA ARG A 1 -17.74 -29.60 2.58
C ARG A 1 -17.52 -28.47 1.57
N PRO A 2 -18.55 -27.69 1.22
CA PRO A 2 -18.35 -26.56 0.30
C PRO A 2 -17.44 -25.54 0.99
N PRO A 3 -16.45 -24.95 0.30
CA PRO A 3 -15.68 -23.85 0.87
C PRO A 3 -16.64 -22.68 1.15
N PRO A 4 -16.47 -21.93 2.26
CA PRO A 4 -17.30 -20.77 2.52
C PRO A 4 -17.06 -19.76 1.40
N ALA A 5 -18.11 -19.44 0.63
CA ALA A 5 -18.05 -18.55 -0.52
C ALA A 5 -17.46 -17.16 -0.19
N GLU A 6 -17.49 -16.78 1.09
CA GLU A 6 -16.94 -15.54 1.64
C GLU A 6 -15.41 -15.51 1.61
N ASP A 7 -14.74 -16.65 1.82
CA ASP A 7 -13.27 -16.75 1.74
C ASP A 7 -12.79 -16.71 0.29
N LEU A 8 -13.55 -17.28 -0.64
CA LEU A 8 -13.24 -17.20 -2.07
C LEU A 8 -13.41 -15.79 -2.62
N ALA A 9 -14.46 -15.06 -2.24
CA ALA A 9 -14.64 -13.67 -2.67
C ALA A 9 -13.53 -12.76 -2.11
N ALA A 10 -13.17 -12.95 -0.83
CA ALA A 10 -12.08 -12.22 -0.21
C ALA A 10 -10.71 -12.61 -0.82
N TYR A 11 -10.49 -13.89 -1.12
CA TYR A 11 -9.28 -14.39 -1.78
C TYR A 11 -9.15 -13.89 -3.22
N VAL A 12 -10.25 -13.89 -3.98
CA VAL A 12 -10.31 -13.34 -5.34
C VAL A 12 -10.12 -11.84 -5.30
N SER A 13 -10.75 -11.09 -4.39
CA SER A 13 -10.53 -9.65 -4.25
C SER A 13 -9.09 -9.33 -3.90
N ARG A 14 -8.47 -10.06 -2.97
CA ARG A 14 -7.04 -9.93 -2.61
C ARG A 14 -6.13 -10.24 -3.79
N GLY A 15 -6.43 -11.30 -4.54
CA GLY A 15 -5.70 -11.69 -5.74
C GLY A 15 -5.84 -10.65 -6.86
N VAL A 16 -7.04 -10.12 -7.10
CA VAL A 16 -7.36 -9.16 -8.17
C VAL A 16 -6.75 -7.78 -7.89
N ALA A 17 -6.79 -7.31 -6.64
CA ALA A 17 -6.23 -6.02 -6.23
C ALA A 17 -4.70 -5.91 -6.44
N VAL A 18 -3.99 -7.04 -6.54
CA VAL A 18 -2.52 -7.06 -6.75
C VAL A 18 -2.14 -7.64 -8.11
N SER A 19 -2.83 -8.65 -8.61
CA SER A 19 -2.44 -9.38 -9.83
C SER A 19 -2.86 -8.72 -11.15
N VAL A 20 -3.86 -7.82 -11.13
CA VAL A 20 -4.34 -7.14 -12.36
C VAL A 20 -3.46 -5.94 -12.73
N TYR A 21 -2.69 -5.42 -11.79
CA TYR A 21 -1.90 -4.23 -11.99
C TYR A 21 -0.48 -4.54 -12.47
N ALA A 22 -0.05 -3.83 -13.52
CA ALA A 22 1.29 -3.98 -14.10
C ALA A 22 2.41 -3.54 -13.13
N ARG A 23 2.08 -2.69 -12.13
CA ARG A 23 3.01 -2.21 -11.11
C ARG A 23 2.53 -2.64 -9.73
N ARG A 24 3.44 -3.26 -8.98
CA ARG A 24 3.25 -3.73 -7.62
C ARG A 24 4.29 -3.09 -6.73
N ALA A 25 3.92 -2.77 -5.50
CA ALA A 25 4.84 -2.35 -4.45
C ALA A 25 4.59 -3.15 -3.16
N VAL A 26 5.65 -3.24 -2.37
CA VAL A 26 5.64 -3.78 -1.02
C VAL A 26 6.21 -2.70 -0.12
N VAL A 27 5.44 -2.30 0.88
CA VAL A 27 5.85 -1.33 1.90
C VAL A 27 5.66 -1.93 3.29
N ARG A 28 6.51 -1.51 4.23
CA ARG A 28 6.32 -1.75 5.65
C ARG A 28 5.60 -0.56 6.25
N LEU A 29 4.44 -0.79 6.85
CA LEU A 29 3.71 0.19 7.62
C LEU A 29 4.15 0.11 9.08
N LYS A 30 4.42 1.25 9.70
CA LYS A 30 4.77 1.37 11.12
C LYS A 30 3.52 1.41 11.99
N ALA A 31 2.69 0.38 11.83
CA ALA A 31 1.50 0.15 12.63
C ALA A 31 1.22 -1.36 12.76
N PRO A 32 0.61 -1.81 13.87
CA PRO A 32 0.11 -3.17 14.00
C PRO A 32 -0.91 -3.51 12.90
N LEU A 33 -0.94 -4.77 12.47
CA LEU A 33 -1.86 -5.25 11.42
C LEU A 33 -3.33 -4.85 11.68
N ALA A 34 -3.80 -4.97 12.92
CA ALA A 34 -5.18 -4.69 13.28
C ALA A 34 -5.54 -3.20 13.11
N GLU A 35 -4.60 -2.29 13.33
CA GLU A 35 -4.80 -0.86 13.15
C GLU A 35 -4.79 -0.50 11.67
N ALA A 36 -3.80 -0.99 10.92
CA ALA A 36 -3.71 -0.79 9.48
C ALA A 36 -4.96 -1.30 8.75
N ALA A 37 -5.51 -2.44 9.15
CA ALA A 37 -6.72 -3.03 8.57
C ALA A 37 -7.99 -2.19 8.80
N ARG A 38 -8.00 -1.23 9.73
CA ARG A 38 -9.12 -0.28 9.90
C ARG A 38 -9.08 0.85 8.87
N LEU A 39 -7.90 1.14 8.33
CA LEU A 39 -7.65 2.24 7.41
C LEU A 39 -7.56 1.77 5.95
N ILE A 40 -7.09 0.53 5.74
CA ILE A 40 -6.78 -0.01 4.42
C ILE A 40 -7.75 -1.16 4.13
N PRO A 41 -8.71 -0.98 3.19
CA PRO A 41 -9.63 -2.04 2.82
C PRO A 41 -8.92 -3.15 2.02
N PRO A 42 -9.44 -4.40 2.02
CA PRO A 42 -8.84 -5.49 1.23
C PRO A 42 -8.77 -5.25 -0.28
N SER A 43 -9.58 -4.32 -0.80
CA SER A 43 -9.53 -3.89 -2.21
C SER A 43 -8.33 -3.01 -2.55
N ALA A 44 -7.71 -2.40 -1.54
CA ALA A 44 -6.56 -1.51 -1.66
C ALA A 44 -5.21 -2.26 -1.63
N GLY A 45 -5.19 -3.46 -1.05
CA GLY A 45 -4.02 -4.30 -1.00
C GLY A 45 -4.14 -5.43 0.01
N VAL A 46 -3.07 -6.19 0.13
CA VAL A 46 -2.95 -7.31 1.07
C VAL A 46 -2.04 -6.89 2.21
N LEU A 47 -2.56 -6.95 3.43
CA LEU A 47 -1.80 -6.73 4.66
C LEU A 47 -1.37 -8.06 5.29
N GLU A 48 -0.14 -8.12 5.75
CA GLU A 48 0.44 -9.26 6.46
C GLU A 48 1.15 -8.77 7.73
N ALA A 49 0.94 -9.44 8.86
CA ALA A 49 1.66 -9.09 10.08
C ALA A 49 3.16 -9.36 9.90
N GLU A 50 3.99 -8.44 10.38
CA GLU A 50 5.45 -8.58 10.35
C GLU A 50 6.04 -8.54 11.77
N SER A 51 5.50 -7.67 12.63
CA SER A 51 5.82 -7.64 14.06
C SER A 51 4.61 -7.18 14.88
N ALA A 52 4.79 -6.95 16.18
CA ALA A 52 3.77 -6.37 17.04
C ALA A 52 3.43 -4.92 16.66
N GLU A 53 4.37 -4.19 16.05
CA GLU A 53 4.27 -2.76 15.74
C GLU A 53 4.36 -2.46 14.24
N SER A 54 4.51 -3.48 13.40
CA SER A 54 4.60 -3.32 11.95
C SER A 54 3.82 -4.39 11.19
N CYS A 55 3.35 -4.00 10.01
CA CYS A 55 2.79 -4.91 9.03
C CYS A 55 3.27 -4.55 7.63
N ARG A 56 3.20 -5.53 6.75
CA ARG A 56 3.58 -5.40 5.34
C ARG A 56 2.32 -5.18 4.52
N LEU A 57 2.32 -4.14 3.69
CA LEU A 57 1.30 -3.92 2.67
C LEU A 57 1.87 -4.28 1.31
N THR A 58 1.20 -5.18 0.62
CA THR A 58 1.37 -5.40 -0.82
C THR A 58 0.21 -4.73 -1.55
N ALA A 59 0.51 -3.80 -2.45
CA ALA A 59 -0.48 -3.12 -3.28
C ALA A 59 -0.08 -3.12 -4.76
N GLY A 60 -1.07 -3.02 -5.63
CA GLY A 60 -0.87 -2.82 -7.08
C GLY A 60 -1.61 -1.58 -7.56
N ALA A 61 -1.09 -0.91 -8.59
CA ALA A 61 -1.77 0.17 -9.29
C ALA A 61 -1.31 0.30 -10.75
N ALA A 62 -1.92 1.19 -11.53
CA ALA A 62 -1.56 1.37 -12.94
C ALA A 62 -0.16 2.01 -13.11
N SER A 63 0.30 2.78 -12.12
CA SER A 63 1.63 3.42 -12.11
C SER A 63 2.23 3.48 -10.70
N LEU A 64 3.53 3.83 -10.62
CA LEU A 64 4.18 4.10 -9.33
C LEU A 64 3.69 5.41 -8.69
N ASP A 65 3.27 6.39 -9.50
CA ASP A 65 2.64 7.63 -9.00
C ASP A 65 1.34 7.32 -8.26
N GLU A 66 0.48 6.49 -8.83
CA GLU A 66 -0.77 6.08 -8.20
C GLU A 66 -0.52 5.29 -6.90
N LEU A 67 0.46 4.38 -6.90
CA LEU A 67 0.90 3.68 -5.70
C LEU A 67 1.39 4.66 -4.61
N SER A 68 2.16 5.69 -4.99
CA SER A 68 2.69 6.67 -4.03
C SER A 68 1.56 7.43 -3.34
N VAL A 69 0.54 7.87 -4.09
CA VAL A 69 -0.63 8.55 -3.55
C VAL A 69 -1.40 7.61 -2.64
N HIS A 70 -1.62 6.36 -3.05
CA HIS A 70 -2.36 5.39 -2.28
C HIS A 70 -1.72 5.13 -0.91
N VAL A 71 -0.41 4.91 -0.86
CA VAL A 71 0.31 4.68 0.40
C VAL A 71 0.32 5.93 1.28
N LEU A 72 0.48 7.13 0.69
CA LEU A 72 0.40 8.39 1.45
C LEU A 72 -0.98 8.61 2.09
N MET A 73 -2.05 8.27 1.37
CA MET A 73 -3.43 8.42 1.86
C MET A 73 -3.77 7.51 3.04
N THR A 74 -2.94 6.50 3.34
CA THR A 74 -3.10 5.69 4.56
C THR A 74 -2.89 6.52 5.83
N GLY A 75 -2.10 7.59 5.77
CA GLY A 75 -1.71 8.39 6.94
C GLY A 75 -0.79 7.65 7.93
N ILE A 76 -0.29 6.47 7.57
CA ILE A 76 0.60 5.65 8.40
C ILE A 76 2.03 5.84 7.90
N ASP A 77 2.98 6.06 8.82
CA ASP A 77 4.40 6.09 8.47
C ASP A 77 4.84 4.76 7.86
N PHE A 78 5.69 4.82 6.83
CA PHE A 78 6.06 3.62 6.09
C PHE A 78 7.49 3.64 5.55
N GLU A 79 7.96 2.46 5.15
CA GLU A 79 9.21 2.23 4.45
C GLU A 79 8.94 1.48 3.15
N VAL A 80 9.55 1.93 2.05
CA VAL A 80 9.50 1.21 0.79
C VAL A 80 10.46 0.03 0.84
N ILE A 81 9.94 -1.19 0.64
CA ILE A 81 10.76 -2.40 0.48
C ILE A 81 11.08 -2.60 -1.00
N GLU A 82 10.06 -2.55 -1.86
CA GLU A 82 10.19 -2.63 -3.31
C GLU A 82 8.97 -2.03 -4.04
N PRO A 83 9.10 -1.60 -5.30
CA PRO A 83 10.34 -1.46 -6.05
C PRO A 83 11.10 -0.20 -5.62
N PRO A 84 12.43 -0.16 -5.78
CA PRO A 84 13.23 1.02 -5.45
C PRO A 84 12.76 2.28 -6.20
N GLY A 85 12.18 2.12 -7.40
CA GLY A 85 11.61 3.24 -8.16
C GLY A 85 10.48 3.98 -7.43
N LEU A 86 9.76 3.34 -6.49
CA LEU A 86 8.75 4.04 -5.69
C LEU A 86 9.38 5.09 -4.77
N THR A 87 10.60 4.84 -4.28
CA THR A 87 11.35 5.81 -3.47
C THR A 87 11.65 7.08 -4.25
N GLU A 88 12.01 6.96 -5.53
CA GLU A 88 12.27 8.13 -6.39
C GLU A 88 11.01 8.96 -6.61
N VAL A 89 9.87 8.31 -6.90
CA VAL A 89 8.57 8.99 -7.01
C VAL A 89 8.22 9.76 -5.73
N LEU A 90 8.47 9.16 -4.56
CA LEU A 90 8.23 9.81 -3.27
C LEU A 90 9.18 10.99 -3.01
N ARG A 91 10.45 10.91 -3.43
CA ARG A 91 11.39 12.03 -3.36
C ARG A 91 10.93 13.20 -4.22
N GLU A 92 10.52 12.92 -5.46
CA GLU A 92 10.00 13.96 -6.35
C GLU A 92 8.72 14.61 -5.81
N ALA A 93 7.80 13.80 -5.26
CA ALA A 93 6.59 14.28 -4.61
C ALA A 93 6.92 15.18 -3.40
N ARG A 94 7.84 14.75 -2.53
CA ARG A 94 8.34 15.55 -1.41
C ARG A 94 8.90 16.89 -1.89
N ASP A 95 9.81 16.87 -2.88
CA ASP A 95 10.45 18.09 -3.37
C ASP A 95 9.43 19.06 -3.98
N ARG A 96 8.40 18.54 -4.66
CA ARG A 96 7.28 19.33 -5.17
C ARG A 96 6.46 19.96 -4.04
N LEU A 97 6.17 19.19 -2.98
CA LEU A 97 5.44 19.69 -1.80
C LEU A 97 6.25 20.75 -1.05
N THR A 98 7.55 20.54 -0.86
CA THR A 98 8.45 21.54 -0.25
C THR A 98 8.38 22.87 -1.00
N ARG A 99 8.58 22.87 -2.33
CA ARG A 99 8.47 24.10 -3.12
C ARG A 99 7.09 24.76 -3.02
N ALA A 100 6.02 23.99 -2.89
CA ALA A 100 4.66 24.53 -2.75
C ALA A 100 4.45 25.20 -1.38
N LEU A 101 5.10 24.69 -0.33
CA LEU A 101 5.02 25.21 1.03
C LEU A 101 5.93 26.43 1.25
N ASP A 102 7.07 26.48 0.58
CA ASP A 102 8.04 27.58 0.71
C ASP A 102 7.58 28.86 0.00
N GLY A 103 6.54 28.77 -0.84
CA GLY A 103 6.02 29.90 -1.61
C GLY A 103 6.97 30.35 -2.73
N PRO A 104 6.57 31.36 -3.52
CA PRO A 104 7.46 32.03 -4.46
C PRO A 104 8.50 32.93 -3.76
#